data_AF-A0A7V4HSV2-F1
#
_entry.id   AF-A0A7V4HSV2-F1
#
_cell.length_a   1.000
_cell.length_b   1.000
_cell.length_c   1.000
_cell.angle_alpha   90.00
_cell.angle_beta   90.00
_cell.angle_gamma   90.00
#
_symmetry.space_group_name_H-M   'P 1'
#
loop_
_entity.id
_entity.type
_entity.pdbx_description
1 polymer ?
#
loop_
_entity_poly.entity_id
_entity_poly.type
_entity_poly.pdbx_seq_one_letter_code
_entity_poly.pdbx_strand_id
1 'polypeptide(L)'
;MTNRVHHVPASATRAAESGCVVFGFVPFVVCFSVLGFCPPLVADEPALRMTPEVAEAGIRRISGKHLSLFTDLPPTPAVDELAEVFDRAFPQWCKYFGVNAVRLRDWHATGCLMRDKALFKQLKLLPDIVPPFDNGFSFNFDLWVVDQSSDYYRRHLLLHEGVHSFMNTVLGSCGPAWYREGMAELLGTHLWRDGELKVGYFPASREETPMWGRIKIVRDAFAARRAKRFPDVLVYDPAAEPGTEPYGWCWAAAALLDGHPRYQARFRTLGKWVRQPDFNDRFRRLLGADWDCLLEEWQVFVADLEYGYDFQRTAIDFARGKPLEPTGAQIAVRADRGWQNSGVMLEAGIEYDIVAEGRYQVANQPHIWWCEPNGVSIRYYRGKPLGLLLAAIRPEEPASGPCPFLAPTAVGLKATLRPKQSGTLFLRINDSAAELADNSGTLTVKVRALPSGPVGQ
;
A
#
# COMPACT_ATOMS: atom_id res chain seq x y z
N MET A 1 50.23 7.05 -51.78
CA MET A 1 49.13 6.09 -51.99
C MET A 1 47.93 6.59 -51.16
N THR A 2 47.25 7.67 -51.52
CA THR A 2 46.09 7.75 -52.45
C THR A 2 45.05 6.65 -52.23
N ASN A 3 43.94 6.95 -51.54
CA ASN A 3 42.69 7.29 -52.24
C ASN A 3 41.64 7.96 -51.34
N ARG A 4 41.03 9.01 -51.92
CA ARG A 4 39.81 9.70 -51.51
C ARG A 4 38.58 8.93 -52.01
N VAL A 5 37.41 9.12 -51.38
CA VAL A 5 36.16 9.49 -52.07
C VAL A 5 35.35 10.44 -51.18
N HIS A 6 34.67 11.37 -51.84
CA HIS A 6 33.97 12.59 -51.41
C HIS A 6 32.58 12.36 -50.78
N HIS A 7 32.13 13.29 -49.91
CA HIS A 7 31.02 14.20 -50.21
C HIS A 7 30.86 15.32 -49.15
N VAL A 8 30.54 16.50 -49.65
CA VAL A 8 30.26 17.82 -49.04
C VAL A 8 29.13 18.42 -49.94
N PRO A 9 28.34 19.48 -49.62
CA PRO A 9 28.13 20.28 -48.39
C PRO A 9 26.63 20.46 -48.02
N ALA A 10 26.33 21.21 -46.94
CA ALA A 10 25.61 22.50 -47.04
C ALA A 10 25.43 23.17 -45.67
N SER A 11 26.12 24.29 -45.49
CA SER A 11 25.88 25.35 -44.52
C SER A 11 24.94 26.41 -45.11
N ALA A 12 24.09 27.05 -44.31
CA ALA A 12 24.00 28.53 -44.24
C ALA A 12 22.89 29.02 -43.29
N THR A 13 23.23 30.10 -42.62
CA THR A 13 22.53 30.92 -41.63
C THR A 13 21.88 32.18 -42.24
N ARG A 14 20.84 32.71 -41.54
CA ARG A 14 20.37 34.12 -41.48
C ARG A 14 19.72 34.68 -42.78
N ALA A 15 18.81 35.66 -42.80
CA ALA A 15 18.28 36.65 -41.85
C ALA A 15 16.83 37.05 -42.22
N ALA A 16 16.26 37.91 -41.39
CA ALA A 16 14.92 38.50 -41.39
C ALA A 16 14.55 39.36 -42.62
N GLU A 17 13.24 39.51 -42.85
CA GLU A 17 12.64 40.71 -43.44
C GLU A 17 11.17 40.89 -42.99
N SER A 18 10.82 42.15 -42.76
CA SER A 18 9.56 42.66 -42.21
C SER A 18 8.54 42.98 -43.32
N GLY A 19 7.23 42.88 -43.05
CA GLY A 19 6.21 43.35 -44.01
C GLY A 19 4.74 43.26 -43.56
N CYS A 20 4.24 44.38 -43.02
CA CYS A 20 2.88 44.96 -43.03
C CYS A 20 1.60 44.13 -43.38
N VAL A 21 0.69 44.11 -42.39
CA VAL A 21 -0.79 44.24 -42.37
C VAL A 21 -1.61 44.11 -43.68
N VAL A 22 -2.56 43.16 -43.68
CA VAL A 22 -3.86 43.29 -44.37
C VAL A 22 -4.98 42.76 -43.46
N PHE A 23 -5.92 43.64 -43.11
CA PHE A 23 -7.18 43.32 -42.44
C PHE A 23 -8.13 42.63 -43.42
N GLY A 24 -8.58 41.41 -43.09
CA GLY A 24 -9.60 40.68 -43.82
C GLY A 24 -10.76 40.29 -42.90
N PHE A 25 -11.85 41.04 -42.98
CA PHE A 25 -13.16 40.72 -42.41
C PHE A 25 -13.67 39.38 -42.97
N VAL A 26 -14.05 38.44 -42.10
CA VAL A 26 -14.86 37.26 -42.47
C VAL A 26 -16.05 37.21 -41.49
N PRO A 27 -17.29 37.08 -41.99
CA PRO A 27 -18.49 37.38 -41.21
C PRO A 27 -18.84 36.27 -40.23
N PHE A 28 -19.35 36.71 -39.09
CA PHE A 28 -20.02 35.91 -38.06
C PHE A 28 -21.21 35.16 -38.69
N VAL A 29 -21.11 33.84 -38.84
CA VAL A 29 -22.29 32.98 -39.00
C VAL A 29 -22.70 32.54 -37.61
N VAL A 30 -23.75 33.18 -37.10
CA VAL A 30 -24.48 32.73 -35.91
C VAL A 30 -25.22 31.46 -36.29
N CYS A 31 -24.63 30.30 -35.99
CA CYS A 31 -25.38 29.05 -35.95
C CYS A 31 -26.07 28.95 -34.58
N PHE A 32 -27.36 29.31 -34.55
CA PHE A 32 -28.26 28.88 -33.48
C PHE A 32 -28.47 27.37 -33.62
N SER A 33 -27.53 26.59 -33.09
CA SER A 33 -27.77 25.19 -32.78
C SER A 33 -28.38 25.15 -31.39
N VAL A 34 -29.66 24.80 -31.32
CA VAL A 34 -30.38 24.47 -30.09
C VAL A 34 -29.67 23.26 -29.48
N LEU A 35 -28.64 23.53 -28.67
CA LEU A 35 -28.08 22.57 -27.74
C LEU A 35 -29.17 22.35 -26.70
N GLY A 36 -29.95 21.28 -26.88
CA GLY A 36 -30.67 20.67 -25.78
C GLY A 36 -29.67 20.47 -24.65
N PHE A 37 -29.87 21.21 -23.57
CA PHE A 37 -29.23 20.95 -22.29
C PHE A 37 -29.54 19.49 -21.94
N CYS A 38 -28.62 18.58 -22.24
CA CYS A 38 -28.56 17.33 -21.52
C CYS A 38 -28.04 17.73 -20.13
N PRO A 39 -28.85 17.66 -19.06
CA PRO A 39 -28.31 17.94 -17.74
C PRO A 39 -27.15 16.97 -17.51
N PRO A 40 -26.02 17.42 -16.93
CA PRO A 40 -24.99 16.49 -16.49
C PRO A 40 -25.67 15.50 -15.56
N LEU A 41 -25.43 14.20 -15.77
CA LEU A 41 -25.94 13.14 -14.92
C LEU A 41 -25.20 13.21 -13.58
N VAL A 42 -25.54 14.22 -12.78
CA VAL A 42 -25.26 14.25 -11.36
C VAL A 42 -26.30 13.30 -10.78
N ALA A 43 -25.96 12.02 -10.70
CA ALA A 43 -26.84 11.07 -10.01
C ALA A 43 -26.79 11.41 -8.52
N ASP A 44 -27.68 12.33 -8.10
CA ASP A 44 -27.95 12.66 -6.70
C ASP A 44 -28.67 11.50 -5.97
N GLU A 45 -29.14 10.50 -6.73
CA GLU A 45 -29.80 9.29 -6.25
C GLU A 45 -29.36 8.07 -7.07
N PRO A 46 -29.51 6.83 -6.54
CA PRO A 46 -29.21 5.61 -7.29
C PRO A 46 -30.06 5.52 -8.56
N ALA A 47 -29.50 5.09 -9.69
CA ALA A 47 -30.22 5.07 -10.98
C ALA A 47 -30.82 3.69 -11.32
N LEU A 48 -30.26 2.61 -10.79
CA LEU A 48 -30.71 1.25 -11.11
C LEU A 48 -32.10 0.96 -10.53
N ARG A 49 -32.97 0.29 -11.31
CA ARG A 49 -34.35 -0.04 -10.91
C ARG A 49 -34.68 -1.49 -11.24
N MET A 50 -35.40 -2.14 -10.33
CA MET A 50 -35.99 -3.46 -10.55
C MET A 50 -37.34 -3.27 -11.25
N THR A 51 -37.41 -3.52 -12.56
CA THR A 51 -38.64 -3.47 -13.35
C THR A 51 -39.25 -4.87 -13.51
N PRO A 52 -40.53 -5.00 -13.92
CA PRO A 52 -41.12 -6.30 -14.23
C PRO A 52 -40.30 -7.10 -15.24
N GLU A 53 -39.81 -6.45 -16.30
CA GLU A 53 -39.01 -7.09 -17.36
C GLU A 53 -37.68 -7.65 -16.81
N VAL A 54 -37.05 -6.92 -15.88
CA VAL A 54 -35.83 -7.36 -15.21
C VAL A 54 -36.10 -8.61 -14.35
N ALA A 55 -37.20 -8.61 -13.59
CA ALA A 55 -37.58 -9.74 -12.74
C ALA A 55 -37.96 -10.98 -13.58
N GLU A 56 -38.73 -10.78 -14.66
CA GLU A 56 -39.12 -11.83 -15.61
C GLU A 56 -37.92 -12.45 -16.34
N ALA A 57 -36.86 -11.67 -16.56
CA ALA A 57 -35.58 -12.14 -17.10
C ALA A 57 -34.74 -12.96 -16.08
N GLY A 58 -35.27 -13.23 -14.88
CA GLY A 58 -34.63 -14.06 -13.87
C GLY A 58 -33.64 -13.32 -12.97
N ILE A 59 -33.60 -11.98 -13.03
CA ILE A 59 -32.78 -11.17 -12.11
C ILE A 59 -33.51 -11.06 -10.78
N ARG A 60 -32.83 -11.43 -9.69
CA ARG A 60 -33.34 -11.31 -8.33
C ARG A 60 -32.77 -10.09 -7.62
N ARG A 61 -33.52 -9.58 -6.65
CA ARG A 61 -33.10 -8.50 -5.74
C ARG A 61 -32.79 -9.06 -4.36
N ILE A 62 -31.62 -8.73 -3.85
CA ILE A 62 -31.22 -8.91 -2.45
C ILE A 62 -31.22 -7.52 -1.82
N SER A 63 -32.02 -7.33 -0.78
CA SER A 63 -32.24 -6.03 -0.14
C SER A 63 -31.60 -5.97 1.24
N GLY A 64 -30.75 -4.98 1.44
CA GLY A 64 -30.25 -4.53 2.73
C GLY A 64 -30.69 -3.09 3.01
N LYS A 65 -30.20 -2.55 4.13
CA LYS A 65 -30.47 -1.18 4.56
C LYS A 65 -29.74 -0.14 3.70
N HIS A 66 -28.51 -0.43 3.31
CA HIS A 66 -27.60 0.46 2.58
C HIS A 66 -27.27 -0.04 1.18
N LEU A 67 -27.76 -1.22 0.78
CA LEU A 67 -27.57 -1.79 -0.55
C LEU A 67 -28.82 -2.50 -1.06
N SER A 68 -29.18 -2.24 -2.32
CA SER A 68 -30.03 -3.14 -3.10
C SER A 68 -29.21 -3.78 -4.21
N LEU A 69 -29.00 -5.08 -4.13
CA LEU A 69 -28.15 -5.85 -5.06
C LEU A 69 -29.02 -6.65 -6.04
N PHE A 70 -28.84 -6.43 -7.34
CA PHE A 70 -29.47 -7.18 -8.41
C PHE A 70 -28.51 -8.24 -8.94
N THR A 71 -28.97 -9.48 -9.10
CA THR A 71 -28.09 -10.58 -9.53
C THR A 71 -28.84 -11.64 -10.34
N ASP A 72 -28.13 -12.27 -11.29
CA ASP A 72 -28.58 -13.45 -12.03
C ASP A 72 -28.08 -14.77 -11.40
N LEU A 73 -27.37 -14.69 -10.27
CA LEU A 73 -26.89 -15.85 -9.55
C LEU A 73 -28.01 -16.54 -8.77
N PRO A 74 -27.97 -17.87 -8.64
CA PRO A 74 -28.91 -18.59 -7.79
C PRO A 74 -28.77 -18.20 -6.31
N PRO A 75 -29.80 -18.45 -5.49
CA PRO A 75 -29.70 -18.28 -4.04
C PRO A 75 -28.67 -19.26 -3.46
N THR A 76 -27.70 -18.72 -2.74
CA THR A 76 -26.72 -19.46 -1.95
C THR A 76 -26.39 -18.62 -0.72
N PRO A 77 -25.99 -19.24 0.41
CA PRO A 77 -25.62 -18.48 1.61
C PRO A 77 -24.58 -17.37 1.32
N ALA A 78 -23.56 -17.67 0.53
CA ALA A 78 -22.48 -16.74 0.20
C ALA A 78 -22.90 -15.56 -0.70
N VAL A 79 -23.97 -15.71 -1.50
CA VAL A 79 -24.52 -14.60 -2.30
C VAL A 79 -25.58 -13.83 -1.51
N ASP A 80 -26.41 -14.53 -0.75
CA ASP A 80 -27.55 -13.95 -0.02
C ASP A 80 -27.12 -13.08 1.17
N GLU A 81 -25.95 -13.37 1.76
CA GLU A 81 -25.39 -12.56 2.86
C GLU A 81 -24.83 -11.21 2.40
N LEU A 82 -24.61 -10.99 1.10
CA LEU A 82 -23.83 -9.84 0.60
C LEU A 82 -24.41 -8.48 0.99
N ALA A 83 -25.74 -8.35 1.02
CA ALA A 83 -26.39 -7.12 1.45
C ALA A 83 -26.18 -6.86 2.96
N GLU A 84 -26.22 -7.91 3.78
CA GLU A 84 -25.94 -7.82 5.21
C GLU A 84 -24.48 -7.44 5.47
N VAL A 85 -23.54 -8.06 4.75
CA VAL A 85 -22.11 -7.71 4.83
C VAL A 85 -21.93 -6.22 4.53
N PHE A 86 -22.55 -5.72 3.47
CA PHE A 86 -22.45 -4.31 3.09
C PHE A 86 -23.02 -3.39 4.19
N ASP A 87 -24.17 -3.75 4.76
CA ASP A 87 -24.78 -3.02 5.88
C ASP A 87 -23.86 -2.97 7.12
N ARG A 88 -23.10 -4.04 7.37
CA ARG A 88 -22.11 -4.12 8.46
C ARG A 88 -20.82 -3.33 8.15
N ALA A 89 -20.50 -3.15 6.88
CA ALA A 89 -19.34 -2.38 6.44
C ALA A 89 -19.58 -0.87 6.57
N PHE A 90 -20.79 -0.42 6.20
CA PHE A 90 -21.17 1.00 6.22
C PHE A 90 -20.82 1.76 7.51
N PRO A 91 -21.20 1.33 8.73
CA PRO A 91 -20.85 2.06 9.95
C PRO A 91 -19.34 2.07 10.21
N GLN A 92 -18.59 1.07 9.73
CA GLN A 92 -17.14 1.03 9.84
C GLN A 92 -16.48 2.03 8.89
N TRP A 93 -16.98 2.18 7.66
CA TRP A 93 -16.56 3.25 6.75
C TRP A 93 -16.87 4.63 7.33
N CYS A 94 -18.06 4.83 7.89
CA CYS A 94 -18.41 6.08 8.56
C CYS A 94 -17.42 6.42 9.69
N LYS A 95 -17.13 5.44 10.55
CA LYS A 95 -16.15 5.58 11.63
C LYS A 95 -14.75 5.90 11.09
N TYR A 96 -14.30 5.19 10.06
CA TYR A 96 -12.98 5.37 9.47
C TYR A 96 -12.79 6.79 8.93
N PHE A 97 -13.77 7.30 8.18
CA PHE A 97 -13.72 8.64 7.59
C PHE A 97 -14.20 9.76 8.52
N GLY A 98 -14.58 9.44 9.76
CA GLY A 98 -15.04 10.42 10.74
C GLY A 98 -16.36 11.11 10.38
N VAL A 99 -17.24 10.43 9.65
CA VAL A 99 -18.57 10.94 9.28
C VAL A 99 -19.64 10.33 10.19
N ASN A 100 -20.69 11.10 10.48
CA ASN A 100 -21.74 10.67 11.39
C ASN A 100 -22.74 9.74 10.67
N ALA A 101 -22.69 8.44 10.99
CA ALA A 101 -23.58 7.43 10.43
C ALA A 101 -25.07 7.73 10.61
N VAL A 102 -25.47 8.42 11.69
CA VAL A 102 -26.89 8.80 11.92
C VAL A 102 -27.38 9.79 10.87
N ARG A 103 -26.51 10.70 10.42
CA ARG A 103 -26.83 11.67 9.35
C ARG A 103 -26.91 11.01 7.98
N LEU A 104 -26.33 9.82 7.84
CA LEU A 104 -26.27 9.06 6.59
C LEU A 104 -27.14 7.80 6.68
N ARG A 105 -28.08 7.73 7.62
CA ARG A 105 -28.92 6.52 7.83
C ARG A 105 -29.72 6.13 6.58
N ASP A 106 -30.03 7.12 5.74
CA ASP A 106 -30.82 7.01 4.51
C ASP A 106 -29.92 6.91 3.26
N TRP A 107 -28.59 6.97 3.43
CA TRP A 107 -27.66 6.72 2.34
C TRP A 107 -27.80 5.27 1.88
N HIS A 108 -27.94 5.06 0.57
CA HIS A 108 -28.23 3.76 0.01
C HIS A 108 -27.62 3.65 -1.39
N ALA A 109 -26.94 2.54 -1.67
CA ALA A 109 -26.38 2.21 -2.98
C ALA A 109 -27.24 1.17 -3.71
N THR A 110 -27.17 1.15 -5.04
CA THR A 110 -27.67 0.05 -5.86
C THR A 110 -26.51 -0.66 -6.54
N GLY A 111 -26.57 -1.99 -6.58
CA GLY A 111 -25.49 -2.80 -7.11
C GLY A 111 -25.99 -3.85 -8.09
N CYS A 112 -25.13 -4.24 -9.02
CA CYS A 112 -25.30 -5.43 -9.86
C CYS A 112 -24.18 -6.44 -9.59
N LEU A 113 -24.51 -7.68 -9.27
CA LEU A 113 -23.59 -8.82 -9.23
C LEU A 113 -23.92 -9.75 -10.39
N MET A 114 -23.01 -9.82 -11.37
CA MET A 114 -23.32 -10.32 -12.71
C MET A 114 -22.45 -11.53 -13.05
N ARG A 115 -23.08 -12.68 -13.31
CA ARG A 115 -22.43 -13.78 -14.03
C ARG A 115 -22.55 -13.58 -15.54
N ASP A 116 -23.73 -13.22 -16.05
CA ASP A 116 -23.92 -12.83 -17.45
C ASP A 116 -23.92 -11.30 -17.61
N LYS A 117 -22.73 -10.72 -17.88
CA LYS A 117 -22.60 -9.28 -18.12
C LYS A 117 -23.38 -8.79 -19.35
N ALA A 118 -23.62 -9.64 -20.35
CA ALA A 118 -24.35 -9.26 -21.56
C ALA A 118 -25.85 -9.11 -21.28
N LEU A 119 -26.43 -10.00 -20.46
CA LEU A 119 -27.81 -9.89 -20.00
C LEU A 119 -28.07 -8.55 -19.28
N PHE A 120 -27.18 -8.13 -18.39
CA PHE A 120 -27.32 -6.86 -17.68
C PHE A 120 -27.25 -5.64 -18.61
N LYS A 121 -26.45 -5.69 -19.68
CA LYS A 121 -26.46 -4.66 -20.72
C LYS A 121 -27.77 -4.63 -21.48
N GLN A 122 -28.29 -5.79 -21.90
CA GLN A 122 -29.57 -5.90 -22.60
C GLN A 122 -30.73 -5.33 -21.76
N LEU A 123 -30.72 -5.61 -20.46
CA LEU A 123 -31.71 -5.11 -19.49
C LEU A 123 -31.47 -3.66 -19.06
N LYS A 124 -30.46 -2.97 -19.63
CA LYS A 124 -30.06 -1.59 -19.28
C LYS A 124 -29.67 -1.41 -17.80
N LEU A 125 -29.39 -2.50 -17.08
CA LEU A 125 -28.82 -2.48 -15.75
C LEU A 125 -27.31 -2.23 -15.77
N LEU A 126 -26.65 -2.36 -16.91
CA LEU A 126 -25.29 -1.90 -17.17
C LEU A 126 -25.31 -0.95 -18.38
N PRO A 127 -25.46 0.37 -18.17
CA PRO A 127 -25.63 1.33 -19.26
C PRO A 127 -24.31 1.62 -19.98
N ASP A 128 -24.38 2.01 -21.26
CA ASP A 128 -23.21 2.26 -22.13
C ASP A 128 -22.29 3.40 -21.66
N ILE A 129 -22.77 4.27 -20.77
CA ILE A 129 -21.97 5.32 -20.14
C ILE A 129 -20.92 4.75 -19.17
N VAL A 130 -21.15 3.54 -18.65
CA VAL A 130 -20.18 2.85 -17.80
C VAL A 130 -19.05 2.32 -18.67
N PRO A 131 -17.79 2.73 -18.44
CA PRO A 131 -16.68 2.29 -19.25
C PRO A 131 -16.46 0.77 -19.12
N PRO A 132 -15.76 0.13 -20.06
CA PRO A 132 -15.36 -1.27 -19.91
C PRO A 132 -14.53 -1.49 -18.63
N PHE A 133 -14.78 -2.61 -17.97
CA PHE A 133 -14.07 -3.06 -16.78
C PHE A 133 -14.05 -4.59 -16.71
N ASP A 134 -13.05 -5.15 -16.03
CA ASP A 134 -12.89 -6.60 -15.90
C ASP A 134 -13.67 -7.17 -14.71
N ASN A 135 -13.50 -6.57 -13.53
CA ASN A 135 -13.97 -7.15 -12.27
C ASN A 135 -15.06 -6.31 -11.59
N GLY A 136 -14.88 -5.00 -11.50
CA GLY A 136 -15.83 -4.11 -10.86
C GLY A 136 -15.72 -2.68 -11.38
N PHE A 137 -16.77 -1.91 -11.12
CA PHE A 137 -16.80 -0.46 -11.34
C PHE A 137 -17.86 0.19 -10.46
N SER A 138 -17.63 1.45 -10.08
CA SER A 138 -18.57 2.27 -9.33
C SER A 138 -18.74 3.64 -9.95
N PHE A 139 -19.98 4.12 -9.95
CA PHE A 139 -20.35 5.46 -10.35
C PHE A 139 -21.37 6.04 -9.38
N ASN A 140 -20.93 6.96 -8.53
CA ASN A 140 -21.75 7.57 -7.48
C ASN A 140 -22.41 6.52 -6.56
N PHE A 141 -23.71 6.31 -6.68
CA PHE A 141 -24.50 5.39 -5.87
C PHE A 141 -24.67 4.01 -6.50
N ASP A 142 -24.25 3.85 -7.76
CA ASP A 142 -24.38 2.62 -8.52
C ASP A 142 -23.04 1.89 -8.62
N LEU A 143 -23.08 0.58 -8.41
CA LEU A 143 -21.90 -0.28 -8.52
C LEU A 143 -22.19 -1.54 -9.32
N TRP A 144 -21.14 -2.09 -9.95
CA TRP A 144 -21.21 -3.29 -10.75
C TRP A 144 -20.04 -4.20 -10.43
N VAL A 145 -20.32 -5.48 -10.22
CA VAL A 145 -19.35 -6.52 -9.92
C VAL A 145 -19.58 -7.69 -10.85
N VAL A 146 -18.52 -8.20 -11.47
CA VAL A 146 -18.53 -9.46 -12.22
C VAL A 146 -18.28 -10.59 -11.23
N ASP A 147 -19.11 -11.64 -11.30
CA ASP A 147 -19.04 -12.80 -10.42
C ASP A 147 -17.66 -13.46 -10.43
N GLN A 148 -17.26 -13.98 -9.27
CA GLN A 148 -15.96 -14.58 -9.03
C GLN A 148 -16.13 -15.98 -8.46
N SER A 149 -15.20 -16.89 -8.76
CA SER A 149 -15.22 -18.25 -8.23
C SER A 149 -14.92 -18.35 -6.73
N SER A 150 -14.33 -17.31 -6.14
CA SER A 150 -14.09 -17.20 -4.68
C SER A 150 -15.16 -16.34 -4.04
N ASP A 151 -15.86 -16.89 -3.05
CA ASP A 151 -16.82 -16.13 -2.23
C ASP A 151 -16.16 -14.93 -1.54
N TYR A 152 -14.92 -15.11 -1.05
CA TYR A 152 -14.15 -14.01 -0.48
C TYR A 152 -13.91 -12.91 -1.51
N TYR A 153 -13.42 -13.26 -2.71
CA TYR A 153 -13.06 -12.25 -3.70
C TYR A 153 -14.28 -11.55 -4.29
N ARG A 154 -15.41 -12.26 -4.45
CA ARG A 154 -16.71 -11.65 -4.78
C ARG A 154 -17.11 -10.62 -3.72
N ARG A 155 -17.07 -10.99 -2.44
CA ARG A 155 -17.39 -10.09 -1.32
C ARG A 155 -16.43 -8.90 -1.27
N HIS A 156 -15.13 -9.15 -1.48
CA HIS A 156 -14.09 -8.13 -1.56
C HIS A 156 -14.37 -7.10 -2.64
N LEU A 157 -14.69 -7.53 -3.87
CA LEU A 157 -15.04 -6.62 -4.96
C LEU A 157 -16.29 -5.80 -4.64
N LEU A 158 -17.33 -6.41 -4.07
CA LEU A 158 -18.53 -5.68 -3.66
C LEU A 158 -18.21 -4.58 -2.63
N LEU A 159 -17.39 -4.90 -1.63
CA LEU A 159 -16.95 -3.91 -0.62
C LEU A 159 -16.03 -2.86 -1.21
N HIS A 160 -15.10 -3.24 -2.09
CA HIS A 160 -14.18 -2.34 -2.79
C HIS A 160 -14.96 -1.28 -3.59
N GLU A 161 -15.90 -1.72 -4.42
CA GLU A 161 -16.78 -0.83 -5.17
C GLU A 161 -17.71 -0.02 -4.24
N GLY A 162 -18.18 -0.63 -3.15
CA GLY A 162 -18.90 0.06 -2.09
C GLY A 162 -18.12 1.23 -1.48
N VAL A 163 -16.81 1.06 -1.26
CA VAL A 163 -15.92 2.12 -0.76
C VAL A 163 -15.77 3.24 -1.78
N HIS A 164 -15.62 2.93 -3.07
CA HIS A 164 -15.63 3.95 -4.11
C HIS A 164 -16.93 4.75 -4.11
N SER A 165 -18.06 4.06 -4.09
CA SER A 165 -19.39 4.68 -4.06
C SER A 165 -19.56 5.59 -2.83
N PHE A 166 -19.16 5.08 -1.66
CA PHE A 166 -19.18 5.84 -0.40
C PHE A 166 -18.28 7.07 -0.47
N MET A 167 -17.01 6.93 -0.87
CA MET A 167 -16.07 8.04 -0.95
C MET A 167 -16.56 9.11 -1.93
N ASN A 168 -17.03 8.70 -3.12
CA ASN A 168 -17.45 9.64 -4.13
C ASN A 168 -18.70 10.43 -3.72
N THR A 169 -19.69 9.78 -3.09
CA THR A 169 -20.96 10.41 -2.73
C THR A 169 -20.93 11.12 -1.37
N VAL A 170 -20.24 10.54 -0.37
CA VAL A 170 -20.18 11.09 1.00
C VAL A 170 -19.03 12.08 1.17
N LEU A 171 -17.86 11.79 0.58
CA LEU A 171 -16.69 12.68 0.64
C LEU A 171 -16.59 13.60 -0.60
N GLY A 172 -17.42 13.37 -1.62
CA GLY A 172 -17.49 14.19 -2.83
C GLY A 172 -16.35 13.97 -3.84
N SER A 173 -15.48 12.97 -3.62
CA SER A 173 -14.41 12.53 -4.51
C SER A 173 -13.69 11.34 -3.87
N CYS A 174 -12.98 10.54 -4.67
CA CYS A 174 -12.09 9.50 -4.16
C CYS A 174 -10.61 9.92 -4.04
N GLY A 175 -10.25 11.14 -4.46
CA GLY A 175 -8.86 11.62 -4.46
C GLY A 175 -8.02 11.04 -5.60
N PRO A 176 -6.68 11.17 -5.54
CA PRO A 176 -5.78 10.64 -6.57
C PRO A 176 -5.84 9.11 -6.64
N ALA A 177 -5.51 8.54 -7.81
CA ALA A 177 -5.69 7.11 -8.10
C ALA A 177 -5.09 6.18 -7.02
N TRP A 178 -3.87 6.45 -6.56
CA TRP A 178 -3.24 5.63 -5.52
C TRP A 178 -4.04 5.59 -4.20
N TYR A 179 -4.64 6.73 -3.82
CA TYR A 179 -5.40 6.84 -2.59
C TYR A 179 -6.78 6.20 -2.77
N ARG A 180 -7.43 6.47 -3.91
CA ARG A 180 -8.72 5.85 -4.27
C ARG A 180 -8.63 4.33 -4.24
N GLU A 181 -7.71 3.75 -5.01
CA GLU A 181 -7.55 2.29 -5.08
C GLU A 181 -7.01 1.72 -3.76
N GLY A 182 -6.06 2.42 -3.13
CA GLY A 182 -5.48 1.99 -1.86
C GLY A 182 -6.52 1.92 -0.74
N MET A 183 -7.43 2.89 -0.67
CA MET A 183 -8.52 2.91 0.31
C MET A 183 -9.58 1.85 0.03
N ALA A 184 -9.96 1.66 -1.23
CA ALA A 184 -10.94 0.64 -1.62
C ALA A 184 -10.40 -0.78 -1.42
N GLU A 185 -9.13 -1.03 -1.73
CA GLU A 185 -8.48 -2.30 -1.40
C GLU A 185 -8.33 -2.49 0.11
N LEU A 186 -7.87 -1.49 0.86
CA LEU A 186 -7.71 -1.58 2.31
C LEU A 186 -9.03 -1.89 3.02
N LEU A 187 -10.09 -1.11 2.72
CA LEU A 187 -11.40 -1.27 3.36
C LEU A 187 -12.26 -2.37 2.72
N GLY A 188 -11.86 -2.87 1.55
CA GLY A 188 -12.38 -4.10 0.95
C GLY A 188 -11.78 -5.36 1.57
N THR A 189 -10.51 -5.32 2.00
CA THR A 189 -9.87 -6.45 2.70
C THR A 189 -10.50 -6.61 4.09
N HIS A 190 -11.05 -7.79 4.34
CA HIS A 190 -11.93 -8.02 5.47
C HIS A 190 -11.74 -9.40 6.10
N LEU A 191 -12.21 -9.51 7.34
CA LEU A 191 -12.52 -10.79 7.96
C LEU A 191 -14.05 -10.88 8.09
N TRP A 192 -14.63 -11.95 7.55
CA TRP A 192 -16.05 -12.28 7.69
C TRP A 192 -16.19 -13.66 8.29
N ARG A 193 -16.62 -13.72 9.55
CA ARG A 193 -16.70 -14.97 10.32
C ARG A 193 -17.77 -14.85 11.38
N ASP A 194 -18.59 -15.89 11.52
CA ASP A 194 -19.61 -16.00 12.58
C ASP A 194 -20.56 -14.77 12.65
N GLY A 195 -20.88 -14.19 11.48
CA GLY A 195 -21.73 -13.00 11.35
C GLY A 195 -21.06 -11.67 11.71
N GLU A 196 -19.76 -11.68 12.04
CA GLU A 196 -18.99 -10.48 12.35
C GLU A 196 -18.10 -10.08 11.16
N LEU A 197 -18.24 -8.81 10.74
CA LEU A 197 -17.40 -8.20 9.72
C LEU A 197 -16.38 -7.26 10.36
N LYS A 198 -15.11 -7.42 9.99
CA LYS A 198 -14.06 -6.45 10.24
C LYS A 198 -13.42 -6.03 8.91
N VAL A 199 -13.63 -4.78 8.50
CA VAL A 199 -12.93 -4.18 7.34
C VAL A 199 -11.57 -3.61 7.74
N GLY A 200 -10.69 -3.35 6.77
CA GLY A 200 -9.32 -2.90 7.08
C GLY A 200 -8.51 -3.98 7.78
N TYR A 201 -8.84 -5.25 7.50
CA TYR A 201 -8.17 -6.40 8.10
C TYR A 201 -6.85 -6.66 7.39
N PHE A 202 -5.77 -6.92 8.15
CA PHE A 202 -4.51 -7.39 7.60
C PHE A 202 -4.47 -8.92 7.72
N PRO A 203 -4.49 -9.68 6.61
CA PRO A 203 -4.65 -11.13 6.68
C PRO A 203 -3.48 -11.85 7.34
N ALA A 204 -3.77 -12.81 8.20
CA ALA A 204 -2.80 -13.65 8.89
C ALA A 204 -2.30 -14.80 8.00
N SER A 205 -3.10 -15.25 7.04
CA SER A 205 -2.68 -16.24 6.04
C SER A 205 -3.32 -16.00 4.68
N ARG A 206 -2.79 -16.66 3.64
CA ARG A 206 -3.35 -16.58 2.28
C ARG A 206 -4.72 -17.27 2.17
N GLU A 207 -4.97 -18.26 3.03
CA GLU A 207 -6.21 -19.05 3.06
C GLU A 207 -7.40 -18.22 3.54
N GLU A 208 -7.17 -17.16 4.32
CA GLU A 208 -8.21 -16.22 4.74
C GLU A 208 -8.73 -15.35 3.59
N THR A 209 -7.91 -15.14 2.55
CA THR A 209 -8.23 -14.23 1.43
C THR A 209 -8.03 -14.89 0.06
N PRO A 210 -8.77 -15.96 -0.27
CA PRO A 210 -8.58 -16.69 -1.52
C PRO A 210 -8.83 -15.81 -2.74
N MET A 211 -7.90 -15.87 -3.70
CA MET A 211 -7.82 -15.11 -4.96
C MET A 211 -7.56 -13.59 -4.85
N TRP A 212 -7.36 -13.04 -3.64
CA TRP A 212 -7.09 -11.60 -3.48
C TRP A 212 -5.67 -11.18 -3.92
N GLY A 213 -4.64 -11.89 -3.48
CA GLY A 213 -3.30 -11.86 -4.09
C GLY A 213 -2.45 -10.60 -3.95
N ARG A 214 -2.87 -9.54 -3.25
CA ARG A 214 -2.13 -8.26 -3.20
C ARG A 214 -0.77 -8.35 -2.52
N ILE A 215 -0.66 -9.12 -1.44
CA ILE A 215 0.64 -9.44 -0.81
C ILE A 215 1.56 -10.18 -1.79
N LYS A 216 1.03 -11.13 -2.58
CA LYS A 216 1.83 -11.87 -3.56
C LYS A 216 2.38 -10.95 -4.64
N ILE A 217 1.58 -10.03 -5.17
CA ILE A 217 2.00 -9.06 -6.20
C ILE A 217 3.25 -8.31 -5.75
N VAL A 218 3.23 -7.73 -4.53
CA VAL A 218 4.34 -6.95 -4.01
C VAL A 218 5.58 -7.81 -3.76
N ARG A 219 5.39 -9.00 -3.17
CA ARG A 219 6.50 -9.94 -2.91
C ARG A 219 7.17 -10.43 -4.19
N ASP A 220 6.38 -10.81 -5.20
CA ASP A 220 6.89 -11.25 -6.49
C ASP A 220 7.65 -10.13 -7.20
N ALA A 221 7.10 -8.90 -7.18
CA ALA A 221 7.76 -7.75 -7.79
C ALA A 221 9.08 -7.40 -7.07
N PHE A 222 9.11 -7.47 -5.73
CA PHE A 222 10.35 -7.31 -4.96
C PHE A 222 11.39 -8.39 -5.30
N ALA A 223 10.98 -9.65 -5.31
CA ALA A 223 11.86 -10.77 -5.69
C ALA A 223 12.40 -10.63 -7.13
N ALA A 224 11.59 -10.10 -8.04
CA ALA A 224 11.98 -9.80 -9.42
C ALA A 224 12.80 -8.50 -9.59
N ARG A 225 13.17 -7.83 -8.49
CA ARG A 225 13.88 -6.53 -8.49
C ARG A 225 13.12 -5.41 -9.23
N ARG A 226 11.79 -5.44 -9.17
CA ARG A 226 10.86 -4.45 -9.73
C ARG A 226 10.05 -3.73 -8.63
N ALA A 227 10.55 -3.71 -7.40
CA ALA A 227 9.86 -3.03 -6.31
C ALA A 227 9.69 -1.53 -6.61
N LYS A 228 8.45 -1.03 -6.47
CA LYS A 228 8.18 0.40 -6.63
C LYS A 228 8.73 1.16 -5.43
N ARG A 229 9.30 2.35 -5.67
CA ARG A 229 9.56 3.30 -4.59
C ARG A 229 8.24 3.94 -4.17
N PHE A 230 8.14 4.35 -2.92
CA PHE A 230 6.91 4.97 -2.41
C PHE A 230 6.43 6.17 -3.26
N PRO A 231 7.29 7.10 -3.73
CA PRO A 231 6.86 8.20 -4.59
C PRO A 231 6.30 7.74 -5.94
N ASP A 232 6.79 6.60 -6.47
CA ASP A 232 6.32 6.03 -7.74
C ASP A 232 4.89 5.46 -7.58
N VAL A 233 4.50 5.03 -6.38
CA VAL A 233 3.11 4.63 -6.08
C VAL A 233 2.19 5.84 -6.10
N LEU A 234 2.63 7.00 -5.60
CA LEU A 234 1.79 8.20 -5.50
C LEU A 234 1.44 8.85 -6.84
N VAL A 235 2.23 8.56 -7.88
CA VAL A 235 2.03 9.07 -9.25
C VAL A 235 1.38 8.04 -10.17
N TYR A 236 0.84 6.95 -9.60
CA TYR A 236 0.11 5.93 -10.34
C TYR A 236 -0.94 6.54 -11.27
N ASP A 237 -0.86 6.18 -12.55
CA ASP A 237 -1.82 6.52 -13.59
C ASP A 237 -2.47 5.24 -14.15
N PRO A 238 -3.77 5.01 -13.91
CA PRO A 238 -4.50 3.86 -14.43
C PRO A 238 -4.46 3.72 -15.96
N ALA A 239 -4.29 4.82 -16.70
CA ALA A 239 -4.23 4.78 -18.16
C ALA A 239 -2.87 4.25 -18.66
N ALA A 240 -1.78 4.56 -17.95
CA ALA A 240 -0.42 4.18 -18.32
C ALA A 240 -0.02 2.80 -17.75
N GLU A 241 -0.63 2.39 -16.64
CA GLU A 241 -0.30 1.16 -15.92
C GLU A 241 -1.54 0.27 -15.77
N PRO A 242 -1.96 -0.43 -16.84
CA PRO A 242 -3.11 -1.33 -16.79
C PRO A 242 -2.79 -2.63 -16.04
N GLY A 243 -3.83 -3.35 -15.62
CA GLY A 243 -3.73 -4.66 -14.96
C GLY A 243 -3.79 -4.59 -13.43
N THR A 244 -3.52 -5.72 -12.78
CA THR A 244 -3.78 -5.88 -11.33
C THR A 244 -2.60 -5.47 -10.43
N GLU A 245 -1.39 -5.33 -10.99
CA GLU A 245 -0.18 -5.03 -10.19
C GLU A 245 -0.28 -3.69 -9.43
N PRO A 246 -0.76 -2.58 -10.02
CA PRO A 246 -0.87 -1.31 -9.30
C PRO A 246 -1.74 -1.37 -8.06
N TYR A 247 -2.83 -2.16 -8.07
CA TYR A 247 -3.71 -2.35 -6.91
C TYR A 247 -2.97 -2.97 -5.73
N GLY A 248 -2.04 -3.90 -5.98
CA GLY A 248 -1.19 -4.47 -4.93
C GLY A 248 -0.29 -3.41 -4.27
N TRP A 249 0.26 -2.50 -5.07
CA TRP A 249 1.09 -1.40 -4.58
C TRP A 249 0.29 -0.31 -3.84
N CYS A 250 -0.87 0.06 -4.36
CA CYS A 250 -1.77 1.03 -3.72
C CYS A 250 -2.28 0.49 -2.38
N TRP A 251 -2.68 -0.79 -2.34
CA TRP A 251 -3.03 -1.48 -1.10
C TRP A 251 -1.87 -1.48 -0.11
N ALA A 252 -0.66 -1.85 -0.54
CA ALA A 252 0.51 -1.90 0.35
C ALA A 252 0.84 -0.53 0.94
N ALA A 253 0.74 0.55 0.15
CA ALA A 253 0.92 1.91 0.62
C ALA A 253 -0.14 2.29 1.68
N ALA A 254 -1.42 2.01 1.41
CA ALA A 254 -2.50 2.26 2.37
C ALA A 254 -2.35 1.40 3.64
N ALA A 255 -1.97 0.14 3.52
CA ALA A 255 -1.76 -0.78 4.64
C ALA A 255 -0.59 -0.33 5.54
N LEU A 256 0.56 0.08 4.96
CA LEU A 256 1.65 0.64 5.75
C LEU A 256 1.20 1.91 6.48
N LEU A 257 0.61 2.87 5.76
CA LEU A 257 0.22 4.14 6.34
C LEU A 257 -0.85 4.00 7.41
N ASP A 258 -1.83 3.11 7.22
CA ASP A 258 -2.90 2.86 8.20
C ASP A 258 -2.47 1.95 9.35
N GLY A 259 -1.59 0.98 9.12
CA GLY A 259 -1.14 0.05 10.16
C GLY A 259 -0.07 0.62 11.09
N HIS A 260 0.74 1.57 10.59
CA HIS A 260 1.95 2.02 11.26
C HIS A 260 1.69 3.10 12.33
N PRO A 261 2.23 2.96 13.56
CA PRO A 261 1.92 3.86 14.67
C PRO A 261 2.38 5.31 14.42
N ARG A 262 3.43 5.53 13.64
CA ARG A 262 3.92 6.87 13.30
C ARG A 262 3.00 7.59 12.30
N TYR A 263 2.33 6.87 11.40
CA TYR A 263 1.68 7.46 10.22
C TYR A 263 0.15 7.43 10.29
N GLN A 264 -0.44 6.44 10.96
CA GLN A 264 -1.88 6.15 10.95
C GLN A 264 -2.74 7.39 11.21
N ALA A 265 -2.50 8.08 12.32
CA ALA A 265 -3.34 9.20 12.74
C ALA A 265 -3.39 10.30 11.66
N ARG A 266 -2.25 10.61 11.03
CA ARG A 266 -2.15 11.58 9.94
C ARG A 266 -2.78 11.07 8.65
N PHE A 267 -2.50 9.81 8.27
CA PHE A 267 -3.07 9.18 7.08
C PHE A 267 -4.61 9.17 7.09
N ARG A 268 -5.21 8.86 8.23
CA ARG A 268 -6.68 8.86 8.38
C ARG A 268 -7.32 10.24 8.23
N THR A 269 -6.56 11.32 8.28
CA THR A 269 -7.10 12.67 7.99
C THR A 269 -7.21 12.99 6.50
N LEU A 270 -6.56 12.21 5.62
CA LEU A 270 -6.48 12.51 4.19
C LEU A 270 -7.84 12.48 3.48
N GLY A 271 -8.82 11.73 4.00
CA GLY A 271 -10.19 11.71 3.49
C GLY A 271 -10.83 13.11 3.42
N LYS A 272 -10.35 14.07 4.23
CA LYS A 272 -10.82 15.48 4.22
C LYS A 272 -10.36 16.27 2.99
N TRP A 273 -9.34 15.78 2.29
CA TRP A 273 -8.68 16.51 1.20
C TRP A 273 -8.93 15.91 -0.18
N VAL A 274 -9.75 14.85 -0.30
CA VAL A 274 -9.99 14.12 -1.56
C VAL A 274 -10.49 15.00 -2.73
N ARG A 275 -11.04 16.19 -2.46
CA ARG A 275 -11.45 17.17 -3.48
C ARG A 275 -10.36 18.19 -3.85
N GLN A 276 -9.25 18.21 -3.14
CA GLN A 276 -8.18 19.19 -3.31
C GLN A 276 -7.22 18.72 -4.42
N PRO A 277 -6.95 19.54 -5.45
CA PRO A 277 -6.04 19.16 -6.53
C PRO A 277 -4.59 18.98 -6.06
N ASP A 278 -4.18 19.66 -4.97
CA ASP A 278 -2.85 19.55 -4.37
C ASP A 278 -2.75 18.46 -3.28
N PHE A 279 -3.62 17.44 -3.34
CA PHE A 279 -3.71 16.36 -2.34
C PHE A 279 -2.35 15.77 -1.95
N ASN A 280 -1.56 15.35 -2.95
CA ASN A 280 -0.26 14.71 -2.70
C ASN A 280 0.75 15.66 -2.04
N ASP A 281 0.71 16.95 -2.37
CA ASP A 281 1.59 17.93 -1.75
C ASP A 281 1.18 18.24 -0.31
N ARG A 282 -0.14 18.26 -0.03
CA ARG A 282 -0.65 18.33 1.35
C ARG A 282 -0.22 17.11 2.16
N PHE A 283 -0.32 15.92 1.58
CA PHE A 283 0.12 14.69 2.23
C PHE A 283 1.63 14.72 2.56
N ARG A 284 2.48 15.14 1.61
CA ARG A 284 3.92 15.31 1.85
C ARG A 284 4.20 16.31 2.98
N ARG A 285 3.55 17.49 2.95
CA ARG A 285 3.68 18.50 4.01
C ARG A 285 3.19 18.00 5.37
N LEU A 286 2.13 17.18 5.40
CA LEU A 286 1.58 16.59 6.62
C LEU A 286 2.57 15.62 7.30
N LEU A 287 3.35 14.88 6.50
CA LEU A 287 4.41 14.02 7.02
C LEU A 287 5.67 14.80 7.41
N GLY A 288 6.01 15.86 6.68
CA GLY A 288 7.10 16.76 7.03
C GLY A 288 8.43 16.01 7.16
N ALA A 289 9.09 16.16 8.31
CA ALA A 289 10.37 15.50 8.61
C ALA A 289 10.29 13.95 8.61
N ASP A 290 9.10 13.37 8.78
CA ASP A 290 8.93 11.91 8.74
C ASP A 290 8.87 11.35 7.31
N TRP A 291 8.86 12.21 6.28
CA TRP A 291 8.80 11.78 4.88
C TRP A 291 9.97 10.86 4.53
N ASP A 292 11.21 11.26 4.85
CA ASP A 292 12.39 10.45 4.52
C ASP A 292 12.42 9.14 5.32
N CYS A 293 11.95 9.18 6.58
CA CYS A 293 11.75 7.99 7.39
C CYS A 293 10.76 7.03 6.73
N LEU A 294 9.64 7.53 6.19
CA LEU A 294 8.66 6.72 5.46
C LEU A 294 9.27 6.10 4.20
N LEU A 295 10.13 6.82 3.46
CA LEU A 295 10.77 6.28 2.26
C LEU A 295 11.69 5.11 2.56
N GLU A 296 12.42 5.15 3.68
CA GLU A 296 13.25 4.02 4.14
C GLU A 296 12.41 2.90 4.72
N GLU A 297 11.42 3.22 5.57
CA GLU A 297 10.53 2.25 6.19
C GLU A 297 9.69 1.50 5.14
N TRP A 298 9.29 2.18 4.06
CA TRP A 298 8.66 1.55 2.89
C TRP A 298 9.53 0.45 2.28
N GLN A 299 10.84 0.66 2.14
CA GLN A 299 11.74 -0.35 1.58
C GLN A 299 11.82 -1.58 2.48
N VAL A 300 11.91 -1.37 3.80
CA VAL A 300 11.92 -2.47 4.78
C VAL A 300 10.58 -3.19 4.79
N PHE A 301 9.47 -2.46 4.78
CA PHE A 301 8.12 -3.02 4.71
C PHE A 301 7.92 -3.88 3.47
N VAL A 302 8.26 -3.37 2.28
CA VAL A 302 8.11 -4.12 1.01
C VAL A 302 8.96 -5.39 1.01
N ALA A 303 10.18 -5.32 1.55
CA ALA A 303 11.02 -6.50 1.66
C ALA A 303 10.39 -7.53 2.62
N ASP A 304 9.95 -7.08 3.80
CA ASP A 304 9.39 -7.87 4.92
C ASP A 304 7.91 -8.21 4.81
N LEU A 305 7.25 -7.80 3.72
CA LEU A 305 5.82 -7.99 3.55
C LEU A 305 5.47 -9.47 3.43
N GLU A 306 4.77 -9.97 4.44
CA GLU A 306 4.22 -11.33 4.51
C GLU A 306 2.83 -11.27 5.13
N TYR A 307 2.06 -12.35 4.99
CA TYR A 307 0.81 -12.50 5.74
C TYR A 307 1.12 -12.50 7.23
N GLY A 308 0.33 -11.78 8.03
CA GLY A 308 0.54 -11.62 9.47
C GLY A 308 1.54 -10.54 9.90
N TYR A 309 2.07 -9.73 8.97
CA TYR A 309 3.01 -8.63 9.28
C TYR A 309 2.58 -7.78 10.49
N ASP A 310 3.44 -7.68 11.51
CA ASP A 310 3.15 -6.90 12.72
C ASP A 310 3.73 -5.48 12.65
N PHE A 311 2.90 -4.52 12.23
CA PHE A 311 3.27 -3.11 12.11
C PHE A 311 3.80 -2.47 13.40
N GLN A 312 3.36 -2.93 14.57
CA GLN A 312 3.79 -2.34 15.84
C GLN A 312 5.16 -2.87 16.27
N ARG A 313 5.43 -4.15 15.99
CA ARG A 313 6.71 -4.78 16.32
C ARG A 313 7.80 -4.45 15.32
N THR A 314 7.46 -4.11 14.08
CA THR A 314 8.43 -3.75 13.04
C THR A 314 8.70 -2.26 12.90
N ALA A 315 7.91 -1.39 13.55
CA ALA A 315 8.11 0.05 13.52
C ALA A 315 9.53 0.44 13.93
N ILE A 316 10.21 1.21 13.07
CA ILE A 316 11.61 1.57 13.25
C ILE A 316 11.70 2.95 13.88
N ASP A 317 12.43 3.07 14.98
CA ASP A 317 12.81 4.37 15.53
C ASP A 317 14.04 4.93 14.81
N PHE A 318 13.85 5.96 13.97
CA PHE A 318 14.92 6.58 13.19
C PHE A 318 15.69 7.68 13.93
N ALA A 319 15.50 7.83 15.25
CA ALA A 319 16.26 8.78 16.06
C ALA A 319 17.78 8.65 15.84
N ARG A 320 18.50 9.78 15.88
CA ARG A 320 19.96 9.77 15.74
C ARG A 320 20.60 9.18 17.00
N GLY A 321 21.54 8.26 16.80
CA GLY A 321 22.39 7.76 17.86
C GLY A 321 23.36 8.83 18.36
N LYS A 322 23.91 8.61 19.55
CA LYS A 322 24.94 9.45 20.15
C LYS A 322 26.33 8.82 19.94
N PRO A 323 27.40 9.62 19.87
CA PRO A 323 28.76 9.09 19.82
C PRO A 323 28.99 8.03 20.90
N LEU A 324 29.71 6.96 20.55
CA LEU A 324 30.05 5.90 21.48
C LEU A 324 31.00 6.43 22.56
N GLU A 325 30.63 6.27 23.82
CA GLU A 325 31.51 6.62 24.95
C GLU A 325 32.78 5.74 24.96
N PRO A 326 33.92 6.23 25.50
CA PRO A 326 35.17 5.46 25.53
C PRO A 326 35.08 4.11 26.26
N THR A 327 34.15 3.98 27.21
CA THR A 327 33.90 2.73 27.95
C THR A 327 33.07 1.71 27.16
N GLY A 328 32.55 2.11 26.00
CA GLY A 328 31.63 1.35 25.17
C GLY A 328 30.16 1.57 25.57
N ALA A 329 29.29 0.77 24.98
CA ALA A 329 27.85 0.77 25.25
C ALA A 329 27.34 -0.65 25.46
N GLN A 330 26.30 -0.77 26.28
CA GLN A 330 25.54 -2.00 26.46
C GLN A 330 24.10 -1.75 26.02
N ILE A 331 23.63 -2.55 25.06
CA ILE A 331 22.34 -2.39 24.40
C ILE A 331 21.53 -3.66 24.63
N ALA A 332 20.28 -3.51 25.08
CA ALA A 332 19.32 -4.61 25.14
C ALA A 332 18.57 -4.72 23.81
N VAL A 333 18.53 -5.91 23.22
CA VAL A 333 17.81 -6.18 21.97
C VAL A 333 16.69 -7.16 22.28
N ARG A 334 15.45 -6.74 22.01
CA ARG A 334 14.26 -7.56 22.25
C ARG A 334 14.02 -8.52 21.09
N ALA A 335 13.66 -9.76 21.40
CA ALA A 335 13.33 -10.79 20.39
C ALA A 335 11.98 -10.54 19.70
N ASP A 336 11.09 -9.81 20.36
CA ASP A 336 9.72 -9.55 19.93
C ASP A 336 9.57 -8.27 19.09
N ARG A 337 10.67 -7.81 18.47
CA ARG A 337 10.77 -6.57 17.70
C ARG A 337 11.64 -6.76 16.45
N GLY A 338 11.33 -5.97 15.42
CA GLY A 338 12.12 -5.85 14.20
C GLY A 338 13.41 -5.05 14.42
N TRP A 339 13.72 -4.15 13.49
CA TRP A 339 14.90 -3.29 13.59
C TRP A 339 14.80 -2.33 14.77
N GLN A 340 15.77 -2.39 15.68
CA GLN A 340 15.82 -1.61 16.91
C GLN A 340 17.00 -0.64 16.87
N ASN A 341 16.71 0.61 17.20
CA ASN A 341 17.71 1.65 17.35
C ASN A 341 18.55 1.38 18.61
N SER A 342 19.87 1.30 18.47
CA SER A 342 20.75 1.10 19.64
C SER A 342 20.99 2.36 20.46
N GLY A 343 20.67 3.54 19.90
CA GLY A 343 21.05 4.84 20.46
C GLY A 343 22.53 5.19 20.28
N VAL A 344 23.31 4.35 19.58
CA VAL A 344 24.76 4.52 19.39
C VAL A 344 25.07 4.87 17.93
N MET A 345 25.89 5.89 17.74
CA MET A 345 26.52 6.25 16.48
C MET A 345 27.92 5.61 16.42
N LEU A 346 28.21 4.95 15.30
CA LEU A 346 29.53 4.44 14.96
C LEU A 346 30.17 5.35 13.90
N GLU A 347 31.46 5.60 14.04
CA GLU A 347 32.24 6.49 13.17
C GLU A 347 32.84 5.72 11.98
N ALA A 348 32.89 6.38 10.83
CA ALA A 348 33.51 5.84 9.63
C ALA A 348 34.99 5.49 9.87
N GLY A 349 35.41 4.30 9.42
CA GLY A 349 36.80 3.87 9.47
C GLY A 349 37.31 3.42 10.84
N ILE A 350 36.55 3.64 11.92
CA ILE A 350 36.83 3.07 13.25
C ILE A 350 36.35 1.63 13.29
N GLU A 351 37.14 0.77 13.93
CA GLU A 351 36.82 -0.63 14.09
C GLU A 351 36.15 -0.86 15.46
N TYR A 352 35.03 -1.56 15.48
CA TYR A 352 34.23 -1.80 16.67
C TYR A 352 34.06 -3.29 16.93
N ASP A 353 34.34 -3.72 18.14
CA ASP A 353 34.00 -5.05 18.64
C ASP A 353 32.55 -5.06 19.12
N ILE A 354 31.77 -5.99 18.58
CA ILE A 354 30.39 -6.25 18.97
C ILE A 354 30.32 -7.65 19.57
N VAL A 355 29.92 -7.76 20.82
CA VAL A 355 29.79 -9.04 21.54
C VAL A 355 28.37 -9.16 22.07
N ALA A 356 27.72 -10.28 21.77
CA ALA A 356 26.35 -10.54 22.16
C ALA A 356 26.25 -11.75 23.09
N GLU A 357 25.41 -11.64 24.11
CA GLU A 357 25.15 -12.70 25.08
C GLU A 357 23.67 -12.71 25.47
N GLY A 358 23.19 -13.87 25.93
CA GLY A 358 21.81 -14.05 26.38
C GLY A 358 21.07 -15.11 25.59
N ARG A 359 19.91 -15.50 26.13
CA ARG A 359 19.06 -16.56 25.59
C ARG A 359 17.63 -16.03 25.48
N TYR A 360 16.96 -16.34 24.38
CA TYR A 360 15.63 -15.82 24.04
C TYR A 360 14.82 -16.84 23.26
N GLN A 361 13.53 -16.57 23.10
CA GLN A 361 12.58 -17.40 22.39
C GLN A 361 12.30 -16.83 20.99
N VAL A 362 12.31 -17.70 19.99
CA VAL A 362 12.07 -17.35 18.56
C VAL A 362 10.89 -18.13 17.93
N ALA A 363 10.20 -18.94 18.73
CA ALA A 363 8.93 -19.57 18.43
C ALA A 363 8.40 -20.26 19.70
N ASN A 364 7.08 -20.47 19.80
CA ASN A 364 6.49 -21.20 20.93
C ASN A 364 5.75 -22.51 20.58
N GLN A 365 5.65 -22.86 19.29
CA GLN A 365 5.02 -24.09 18.81
C GLN A 365 6.00 -25.00 18.05
N PRO A 366 5.84 -26.34 18.13
CA PRO A 366 4.99 -27.07 19.10
C PRO A 366 5.54 -27.02 20.54
N HIS A 367 6.77 -26.56 20.70
CA HIS A 367 7.42 -26.27 21.99
C HIS A 367 8.23 -24.97 21.85
N ILE A 368 8.71 -24.44 22.97
CA ILE A 368 9.57 -23.25 22.96
C ILE A 368 10.86 -23.53 22.19
N TRP A 369 11.15 -22.70 21.20
CA TRP A 369 12.42 -22.70 20.49
C TRP A 369 13.34 -21.67 21.13
N TRP A 370 14.20 -22.17 22.02
CA TRP A 370 15.26 -21.37 22.62
C TRP A 370 16.38 -21.09 21.61
N CYS A 371 16.87 -19.87 21.62
CA CYS A 371 17.93 -19.41 20.75
C CYS A 371 18.95 -18.54 21.51
N GLU A 372 20.12 -18.39 20.90
CA GLU A 372 21.24 -17.56 21.30
C GLU A 372 21.71 -16.72 20.09
N PRO A 373 22.59 -15.71 20.26
CA PRO A 373 22.92 -14.76 19.21
C PRO A 373 23.40 -15.35 17.87
N ASN A 374 23.98 -16.56 17.85
CA ASN A 374 24.37 -17.26 16.62
C ASN A 374 23.20 -17.81 15.78
N GLY A 375 21.98 -17.79 16.33
CA GLY A 375 20.82 -18.39 15.70
C GLY A 375 20.78 -19.92 15.82
N VAL A 376 19.68 -20.50 15.36
CA VAL A 376 19.49 -21.96 15.24
C VAL A 376 19.29 -22.33 13.77
N SER A 377 19.87 -23.44 13.33
CA SER A 377 19.82 -23.91 11.94
C SER A 377 18.60 -24.78 11.60
N ILE A 378 17.65 -24.92 12.55
CA ILE A 378 16.38 -25.65 12.34
C ILE A 378 15.52 -24.96 11.27
N ARG A 379 15.59 -23.62 11.21
CA ARG A 379 14.89 -22.80 10.23
C ARG A 379 15.79 -21.64 9.81
N TYR A 380 15.67 -21.22 8.56
CA TYR A 380 16.33 -20.04 8.03
C TYR A 380 15.28 -19.02 7.64
N TYR A 381 15.51 -17.77 7.99
CA TYR A 381 14.75 -16.64 7.47
C TYR A 381 15.68 -15.80 6.60
N ARG A 382 15.31 -15.66 5.32
CA ARG A 382 16.11 -14.99 4.27
C ARG A 382 17.56 -15.45 4.16
N GLY A 383 17.75 -16.76 4.16
CA GLY A 383 19.08 -17.36 3.99
C GLY A 383 20.00 -17.19 5.19
N LYS A 384 19.49 -16.71 6.34
CA LYS A 384 20.22 -16.63 7.61
C LYS A 384 19.52 -17.48 8.67
N PRO A 385 20.25 -18.09 9.62
CA PRO A 385 19.66 -18.85 10.72
C PRO A 385 18.59 -18.04 11.46
N LEU A 386 17.52 -18.72 11.86
CA LEU A 386 16.49 -18.14 12.71
C LEU A 386 17.13 -17.69 14.04
N GLY A 387 16.75 -16.53 14.52
CA GLY A 387 17.25 -15.96 15.76
C GLY A 387 18.65 -15.36 15.70
N LEU A 388 19.36 -15.42 14.57
CA LEU A 388 20.69 -14.81 14.45
C LEU A 388 20.65 -13.29 14.72
N LEU A 389 21.58 -12.77 15.52
CA LEU A 389 21.75 -11.32 15.67
C LEU A 389 22.31 -10.69 14.40
N LEU A 390 21.61 -9.67 13.92
CA LEU A 390 21.95 -8.88 12.75
C LEU A 390 22.23 -7.43 13.14
N ALA A 391 23.13 -6.78 12.40
CA ALA A 391 23.41 -5.36 12.51
C ALA A 391 23.26 -4.65 11.16
N ALA A 392 22.77 -3.41 11.23
CA ALA A 392 22.79 -2.44 10.14
C ALA A 392 23.29 -1.10 10.67
N ILE A 393 24.03 -0.35 9.86
CA ILE A 393 24.47 1.00 10.20
C ILE A 393 23.75 1.94 9.26
N ARG A 394 22.83 2.75 9.79
CA ARG A 394 22.09 3.75 9.04
C ARG A 394 22.85 5.07 9.08
N PRO A 395 23.38 5.58 7.96
CA PRO A 395 24.01 6.90 7.90
C PRO A 395 23.05 8.00 8.37
N GLU A 396 23.59 9.10 8.90
CA GLU A 396 22.76 10.23 9.33
C GLU A 396 22.01 10.89 8.16
N GLU A 397 22.68 10.97 7.02
CA GLU A 397 22.13 11.42 5.75
C GLU A 397 21.84 10.19 4.88
N PRO A 398 20.56 9.91 4.56
CA PRO A 398 20.19 8.73 3.78
C PRO A 398 20.92 8.70 2.44
N ALA A 399 21.57 7.59 2.13
CA ALA A 399 22.24 7.41 0.85
C ALA A 399 21.22 7.24 -0.30
N SER A 400 21.60 7.63 -1.52
CA SER A 400 20.83 7.32 -2.72
C SER A 400 20.92 5.82 -3.03
N GLY A 401 19.96 5.04 -2.55
CA GLY A 401 19.92 3.60 -2.83
C GLY A 401 19.11 2.78 -1.81
N PRO A 402 19.25 1.44 -1.86
CA PRO A 402 18.65 0.54 -0.89
C PRO A 402 19.09 0.89 0.53
N CYS A 403 18.13 0.98 1.45
CA CYS A 403 18.46 1.24 2.85
C CYS A 403 19.31 0.09 3.46
N PRO A 404 20.21 0.38 4.42
CA PRO A 404 21.14 -0.62 4.98
C PRO A 404 20.46 -1.84 5.62
N PHE A 405 19.21 -1.69 6.04
CA PHE A 405 18.39 -2.76 6.60
C PHE A 405 18.14 -3.94 5.64
N LEU A 406 18.24 -3.71 4.33
CA LEU A 406 18.05 -4.75 3.32
C LEU A 406 19.28 -5.64 3.11
N ALA A 407 20.46 -5.20 3.55
CA ALA A 407 21.71 -5.93 3.44
C ALA A 407 22.45 -5.97 4.78
N PRO A 408 21.86 -6.59 5.82
CA PRO A 408 22.43 -6.55 7.15
C PRO A 408 23.65 -7.47 7.30
N THR A 409 24.53 -7.08 8.22
CA THR A 409 25.71 -7.87 8.60
C THR A 409 25.31 -8.88 9.67
N ALA A 410 25.75 -10.13 9.51
CA ALA A 410 25.60 -11.17 10.53
C ALA A 410 26.57 -10.90 11.68
N VAL A 411 26.07 -10.80 12.91
CA VAL A 411 26.90 -10.55 14.10
C VAL A 411 27.15 -11.85 14.87
N GLY A 412 26.11 -12.63 15.15
CA GLY A 412 26.26 -13.82 15.98
C GLY A 412 26.65 -13.48 17.43
N LEU A 413 27.46 -14.33 18.05
CA LEU A 413 28.04 -14.11 19.38
C LEU A 413 29.08 -12.98 19.40
N LYS A 414 29.84 -12.82 18.32
CA LYS A 414 30.86 -11.78 18.19
C LYS A 414 31.10 -11.44 16.72
N ALA A 415 31.18 -10.15 16.41
CA ALA A 415 31.68 -9.66 15.14
C ALA A 415 32.46 -8.35 15.33
N THR A 416 33.25 -8.02 14.33
CA THR A 416 33.95 -6.74 14.24
C THR A 416 33.35 -5.95 13.08
N LEU A 417 32.90 -4.72 13.35
CA LEU A 417 32.33 -3.83 12.34
C LEU A 417 33.26 -2.65 12.09
N ARG A 418 33.48 -2.33 10.81
CA ARG A 418 34.16 -1.12 10.37
C ARG A 418 33.24 -0.33 9.44
N PRO A 419 32.48 0.66 9.95
CA PRO A 419 31.56 1.44 9.14
C PRO A 419 32.31 2.15 8.00
N LYS A 420 31.75 2.12 6.78
CA LYS A 420 32.27 2.94 5.66
C LYS A 420 31.81 4.40 5.76
N GLN A 421 30.68 4.63 6.41
CA GLN A 421 30.08 5.92 6.69
C GLN A 421 29.64 5.94 8.15
N SER A 422 29.76 7.10 8.79
CA SER A 422 29.29 7.28 10.16
C SER A 422 27.77 7.16 10.19
N GLY A 423 27.23 6.52 11.22
CA GLY A 423 25.80 6.29 11.29
C GLY A 423 25.36 5.61 12.57
N THR A 424 24.04 5.57 12.77
CA THR A 424 23.43 4.92 13.93
C THR A 424 23.42 3.41 13.73
N LEU A 425 23.85 2.66 14.76
CA LEU A 425 23.79 1.20 14.79
C LEU A 425 22.35 0.77 15.08
N PHE A 426 21.85 -0.15 14.27
CA PHE A 426 20.59 -0.84 14.45
C PHE A 426 20.83 -2.33 14.59
N LEU A 427 20.03 -2.97 15.44
CA LEU A 427 20.14 -4.38 15.76
C LEU A 427 18.79 -5.07 15.57
N ARG A 428 18.80 -6.34 15.16
CA ARG A 428 17.60 -7.17 15.03
C ARG A 428 17.95 -8.63 15.27
N ILE A 429 17.03 -9.36 15.88
CA ILE A 429 17.04 -10.83 15.92
C ILE A 429 16.32 -11.34 14.66
N ASN A 430 16.99 -12.20 13.89
CA ASN A 430 16.51 -12.63 12.57
C ASN A 430 15.26 -13.52 12.66
N ASP A 431 14.11 -12.99 12.27
CA ASP A 431 12.85 -13.72 12.23
C ASP A 431 11.87 -13.06 11.25
N SER A 432 10.79 -13.76 10.86
CA SER A 432 9.73 -13.19 10.05
C SER A 432 9.03 -12.04 10.80
N ALA A 433 8.70 -10.99 10.06
CA ALA A 433 7.87 -9.89 10.57
C ALA A 433 6.46 -10.35 11.00
N ALA A 434 6.02 -11.51 10.53
CA ALA A 434 4.74 -12.11 10.87
C ALA A 434 4.77 -12.98 12.14
N GLU A 435 5.96 -13.34 12.62
CA GLU A 435 6.12 -14.30 13.73
C GLU A 435 6.64 -13.62 15.00
N LEU A 436 6.97 -12.32 14.98
CA LEU A 436 7.51 -11.60 16.15
C LEU A 436 6.62 -11.64 17.41
N ALA A 437 5.33 -11.96 17.28
CA ALA A 437 4.38 -12.02 18.39
C ALA A 437 4.59 -13.23 19.30
N ASP A 438 5.18 -14.33 18.81
CA ASP A 438 5.49 -15.51 19.63
C ASP A 438 6.95 -15.54 20.11
N ASN A 439 7.71 -14.49 19.81
CA ASN A 439 9.06 -14.27 20.34
C ASN A 439 9.01 -13.64 21.74
N SER A 440 10.03 -13.94 22.56
CA SER A 440 10.12 -13.37 23.90
C SER A 440 11.55 -13.30 24.41
N GLY A 441 11.78 -12.41 25.39
CA GLY A 441 13.08 -12.21 26.00
C GLY A 441 13.96 -11.19 25.28
N THR A 442 15.20 -11.07 25.78
CA THR A 442 16.18 -10.06 25.36
C THR A 442 17.56 -10.66 25.32
N LEU A 443 18.38 -10.23 24.37
CA LEU A 443 19.84 -10.40 24.44
C LEU A 443 20.51 -9.06 24.79
N THR A 444 21.75 -9.16 25.27
CA THR A 444 22.61 -8.01 25.55
C THR A 444 23.70 -7.93 24.49
N VAL A 445 23.90 -6.75 23.91
CA VAL A 445 25.01 -6.45 22.98
C VAL A 445 25.93 -5.42 23.63
N LYS A 446 27.22 -5.74 23.72
CA LYS A 446 28.29 -4.85 24.14
C LYS A 446 29.02 -4.35 22.89
N VAL A 447 29.17 -3.04 22.75
CA VAL A 447 29.87 -2.39 21.64
C VAL A 447 31.05 -1.60 22.19
N ARG A 448 32.24 -1.79 21.64
CA ARG A 448 33.47 -1.09 22.03
C ARG A 448 34.29 -0.71 20.81
N ALA A 449 34.83 0.50 20.78
CA ALA A 449 35.83 0.86 19.78
C ALA A 449 37.13 0.08 20.07
N LEU A 450 37.74 -0.49 19.03
CA LEU A 450 39.06 -1.07 19.12
C LEU A 450 40.11 0.04 19.02
N PRO A 451 41.25 -0.08 19.74
CA PRO A 451 42.35 0.86 19.56
C PRO A 451 42.79 0.86 18.11
N SER A 452 42.95 2.05 17.51
CA SER A 452 43.59 2.19 16.21
C SER A 452 44.98 1.57 16.30
N GLY A 453 45.23 0.49 15.56
CA GLY A 453 46.59 -0.07 15.44
C GLY A 453 47.57 1.04 15.01
N PRO A 454 48.86 0.95 15.39
CA PRO A 454 49.82 1.96 15.00
C PRO A 454 49.83 2.11 13.49
N VAL A 455 49.54 3.32 13.01
CA VAL A 455 49.71 3.69 11.60
C VAL A 455 51.20 3.52 11.31
N GLY A 456 51.56 2.49 10.55
CA GLY A 456 52.92 2.27 10.09
C GLY A 456 53.39 3.54 9.38
N GLN A 457 54.45 4.15 9.92
CA GLN A 457 55.16 5.28 9.32
C GLN A 457 55.84 4.87 8.01
#